data_AF-A0A5Q4ZYG0-F1
#
_entry.id   AF-A0A5Q4ZYG0-F1
#
_cell.length_a   1.000
_cell.length_b   1.000
_cell.length_c   1.000
_cell.angle_alpha   90.00
_cell.angle_beta   90.00
_cell.angle_gamma   90.00
#
_symmetry.space_group_name_H-M   'P 1'
#
loop_
_entity.id
_entity.type
_entity.pdbx_description
1 polymer ?
#
loop_
_entity_poly.entity_id
_entity_poly.type
_entity_poly.pdbx_seq_one_letter_code
_entity_poly.pdbx_strand_id
1 'polypeptide(L)' 'MLSELYTQAEMLIFFDWCKENVEEFEESDCDESFHYYVDDIMIGGWAGDAQQYFLKDDDKTKALLQECFQKS' A
#
# COMPACT_ATOMS: atom_id res chain seq x y z
N MET A 1 -11.80 -6.16 -5.80
CA MET A 1 -10.35 -6.09 -5.45
C MET A 1 -10.17 -5.11 -4.31
N LEU A 2 -9.19 -5.28 -3.42
CA LEU A 2 -8.97 -4.33 -2.31
C LEU A 2 -8.92 -2.86 -2.78
N SER A 3 -8.30 -2.59 -3.93
CA SER A 3 -8.24 -1.25 -4.54
C SER A 3 -9.58 -0.63 -4.92
N GLU A 4 -10.68 -1.40 -4.96
CA GLU A 4 -12.02 -0.86 -5.22
C GLU A 4 -12.73 -0.43 -3.92
N LEU A 5 -12.20 -0.82 -2.77
CA LEU A 5 -12.77 -0.52 -1.45
C LEU A 5 -12.21 0.76 -0.82
N TYR A 6 -11.09 1.26 -1.35
CA TYR A 6 -10.38 2.43 -0.85
C TYR A 6 -10.20 3.43 -2.00
N THR A 7 -10.30 4.71 -1.68
CA THR A 7 -9.99 5.79 -2.60
C THR A 7 -8.47 5.93 -2.78
N GLN A 8 -8.05 6.61 -3.85
CA GLN A 8 -6.63 6.93 -4.08
C GLN A 8 -6.00 7.70 -2.92
N ALA A 9 -6.75 8.60 -2.28
CA ALA A 9 -6.29 9.35 -1.11
C ALA A 9 -6.11 8.45 0.12
N GLU A 10 -7.01 7.49 0.35
CA GLU A 10 -6.86 6.51 1.42
C GLU A 10 -5.66 5.59 1.17
N MET A 11 -5.42 5.16 -0.06
CA MET A 11 -4.23 4.35 -0.37
C MET A 11 -2.94 5.12 -0.11
N LEU A 12 -2.88 6.41 -0.45
CA LEU A 12 -1.73 7.25 -0.10
C LEU A 12 -1.53 7.35 1.41
N ILE A 13 -2.60 7.64 2.18
CA ILE A 13 -2.55 7.67 3.65
C ILE A 13 -2.04 6.34 4.20
N PHE A 14 -2.47 5.22 3.61
CA PHE A 14 -2.01 3.89 4.02
C PHE A 14 -0.52 3.68 3.79
N PHE A 15 0.02 4.05 2.62
CA PHE A 15 1.45 3.91 2.35
C PHE A 15 2.31 4.86 3.20
N ASP A 16 1.86 6.10 3.40
CA ASP A 16 2.52 7.05 4.32
C ASP A 16 2.51 6.52 5.75
N TRP A 17 1.39 5.95 6.21
CA TRP A 17 1.30 5.32 7.52
C TRP A 17 2.26 4.13 7.64
N CYS A 18 2.34 3.26 6.63
CA CYS A 18 3.26 2.12 6.66
C CYS A 18 4.71 2.59 6.79
N LYS A 19 5.10 3.61 6.03
CA LYS A 19 6.44 4.21 6.08
C LYS A 19 6.83 4.74 7.46
N GLU A 20 5.86 5.24 8.23
CA GLU A 20 6.08 5.78 9.56
C GLU A 20 5.98 4.74 10.70
N ASN A 21 5.21 3.67 10.50
CA ASN A 21 4.78 2.77 11.60
C ASN A 21 5.21 1.30 11.42
N VAL A 22 5.63 0.90 10.22
CA VAL A 22 5.99 -0.49 9.93
C VAL A 22 7.50 -0.57 9.69
N GLU A 23 8.22 -1.25 10.58
CA GLU A 23 9.69 -1.27 10.62
C GLU A 23 10.32 -1.81 9.33
N GLU A 24 9.72 -2.84 8.72
CA GLU A 24 10.21 -3.51 7.50
C GLU A 24 9.57 -2.97 6.22
N PHE A 25 9.03 -1.74 6.25
CA PHE A 25 8.50 -1.10 5.05
C PHE A 25 9.63 -0.68 4.09
N GLU A 26 9.52 -1.11 2.84
CA GLU A 26 10.45 -0.77 1.78
C GLU A 26 9.72 -0.20 0.56
N GLU A 27 10.31 0.84 -0.04
CA GLU A 27 9.87 1.44 -1.29
C GLU A 27 10.90 1.12 -2.38
N SER A 28 10.44 0.54 -3.48
CA SER A 28 11.25 0.24 -4.65
C SER A 28 10.79 1.08 -5.84
N ASP A 29 11.65 1.97 -6.31
CA ASP A 29 11.46 2.76 -7.53
C ASP A 29 11.73 1.90 -8.76
N CYS A 30 10.69 1.67 -9.57
CA CYS A 30 10.69 0.81 -10.75
C CYS A 30 10.28 1.61 -11.99
N ASP A 31 11.22 2.37 -12.55
CA ASP A 31 11.10 3.21 -13.74
C ASP A 31 9.92 4.21 -13.67
N GLU A 32 8.71 3.77 -14.02
CA GLU A 32 7.47 4.55 -14.02
C GLU A 32 6.53 4.17 -12.87
N SER A 33 6.97 3.34 -11.93
CA SER A 33 6.15 2.81 -10.84
C SER A 33 6.88 2.80 -9.52
N PHE A 34 6.13 2.88 -8.43
CA PHE A 34 6.64 2.61 -7.08
C PHE A 34 6.01 1.33 -6.58
N HIS A 35 6.82 0.42 -6.05
CA HIS A 35 6.35 -0.79 -5.39
C HIS A 35 6.65 -0.71 -3.90
N TYR A 36 5.65 -1.01 -3.08
CA TYR A 36 5.75 -0.96 -1.63
C TYR A 36 5.72 -2.38 -1.07
N TYR A 37 6.69 -2.69 -0.23
CA TYR A 37 6.90 -4.00 0.38
C TYR A 37 6.91 -3.89 1.90
N VAL A 38 6.50 -4.97 2.56
CA VAL A 38 6.72 -5.22 3.99
C VAL A 38 7.09 -6.68 4.13
N ASP A 39 8.21 -7.01 4.79
CA ASP A 39 8.67 -8.40 4.93
C ASP A 39 8.87 -9.13 3.58
N ASP A 40 9.44 -8.47 2.56
CA ASP A 40 9.52 -8.97 1.18
C ASP A 40 8.13 -9.25 0.52
N ILE A 41 7.01 -8.92 1.17
CA ILE A 41 5.66 -9.06 0.63
C ILE A 41 5.23 -7.74 0.02
N MET A 42 4.92 -7.73 -1.28
CA MET A 42 4.38 -6.56 -1.96
C MET A 42 2.97 -6.26 -1.47
N ILE A 43 2.76 -5.10 -0.87
CA ILE A 43 1.45 -4.67 -0.34
C ILE A 43 0.70 -3.73 -1.28
N GLY A 44 1.38 -3.18 -2.28
CA GLY A 44 0.79 -2.27 -3.26
C GLY A 44 1.83 -1.42 -3.97
N GLY A 45 1.37 -0.33 -4.56
CA GLY A 45 2.25 0.54 -5.34
C GLY A 45 1.53 1.69 -6.02
N TRP A 46 2.32 2.52 -6.69
CA TRP A 46 1.88 3.48 -7.69
C TRP A 46 2.20 2.93 -9.08
N ALA A 47 1.17 2.78 -9.93
CA ALA A 47 1.32 2.43 -11.33
C ALA A 47 1.29 3.71 -12.17
N GLY A 48 2.44 4.18 -12.66
CA GLY A 48 2.51 5.47 -13.38
C GLY A 48 1.94 5.45 -14.79
N ASP A 49 1.84 4.29 -15.42
CA ASP A 49 1.16 4.11 -16.71
C ASP A 49 -0.34 4.45 -16.63
N ALA A 50 -0.98 4.01 -15.55
CA ALA A 50 -2.39 4.26 -15.26
C ALA A 50 -2.61 5.47 -14.34
N GLN A 51 -1.52 6.08 -13.83
CA GLN A 51 -1.54 7.16 -12.85
C GLN A 51 -2.45 6.87 -11.65
N GLN A 52 -2.31 5.68 -11.07
CA GLN A 52 -3.13 5.26 -9.93
C GLN A 52 -2.34 4.39 -8.94
N TYR A 53 -2.66 4.54 -7.66
CA TYR A 53 -2.32 3.62 -6.60
C TYR A 53 -3.13 2.33 -6.70
N PHE A 54 -2.51 1.24 -6.31
CA PHE A 54 -3.12 -0.07 -6.16
C PHE A 54 -2.66 -0.76 -4.87
N LEU A 55 -3.46 -1.72 -4.43
CA LEU A 55 -3.24 -2.52 -3.23
C LEU A 55 -3.20 -3.99 -3.65
N LYS A 56 -2.31 -4.75 -3.03
CA LYS A 56 -2.27 -6.19 -3.25
C LYS A 56 -3.34 -6.87 -2.42
N ASP A 57 -4.18 -7.69 -3.05
CA ASP A 57 -5.23 -8.45 -2.35
C ASP A 57 -4.64 -9.70 -1.68
N ASP A 58 -4.01 -9.52 -0.52
CA ASP A 58 -3.46 -10.58 0.33
C ASP A 58 -3.68 -10.29 1.83
N ASP A 59 -3.34 -11.28 2.66
CA ASP A 59 -3.62 -11.23 4.10
C ASP A 59 -2.75 -10.20 4.84
N LYS A 60 -1.50 -9.98 4.41
CA LYS A 60 -0.61 -8.97 5.01
C LYS A 60 -1.15 -7.57 4.76
N THR A 61 -1.53 -7.27 3.52
CA THR A 61 -2.11 -5.98 3.14
C THR A 61 -3.41 -5.72 3.89
N LYS A 62 -4.27 -6.73 4.04
CA LYS A 62 -5.52 -6.62 4.82
C LYS A 62 -5.27 -6.33 6.29
N ALA A 63 -4.33 -7.02 6.92
CA ALA A 63 -3.98 -6.80 8.31
C ALA A 63 -3.47 -5.36 8.54
N LEU A 64 -2.54 -4.89 7.69
CA LEU A 64 -2.01 -3.53 7.78
C LEU A 64 -3.09 -2.47 7.53
N LEU A 65 -4.00 -2.68 6.57
CA LEU A 65 -5.13 -1.78 6.33
C LEU A 65 -6.08 -1.69 7.53
N GLN A 66 -6.29 -2.81 8.24
CA GLN A 66 -7.09 -2.82 9.46
C GLN A 66 -6.42 -2.04 10.60
N GLU A 67 -5.09 -2.15 10.71
CA GLU A 67 -4.31 -1.40 11.71
C GLU A 67 -4.26 0.11 11.39
N CYS A 68 -4.03 0.46 10.12
CA CYS A 68 -3.97 1.86 9.67
C CYS A 68 -5.30 2.59 9.88
N PHE A 69 -6.42 1.96 9.47
CA PHE A 69 -7.72 2.62 9.47
C PHE A 69 -8.63 2.29 10.64
N GLN A 70 -8.14 1.54 11.65
CA GLN A 70 -8.89 1.05 12.81
C GLN A 70 -10.33 1.59 12.86
N LYS A 71 -11.25 0.89 12.18
CA LYS A 71 -12.68 1.11 12.40
C LYS A 71 -12.96 0.61 13.80
N SER A 72 -12.78 1.49 14.78
CA SER A 72 -13.24 1.32 16.15
C SER A 72 -14.76 1.12 16.15
#